data_AF-A0A257ADA6-F1
#
_entry.id   AF-A0A257ADA6-F1
#
_cell.length_a   1.000
_cell.length_b   1.000
_cell.length_c   1.000
_cell.angle_alpha   90.00
_cell.angle_beta   90.00
_cell.angle_gamma   90.00
#
_symmetry.space_group_name_H-M   'P 1'
#
loop_
_entity.id
_entity.type
_entity.pdbx_description
1 polymer ?
#
loop_
_entity_poly.entity_id
_entity_poly.type
_entity_poly.pdbx_seq_one_letter_code
_entity_poly.pdbx_strand_id
1 'polypeptide(L)'
;MHIGVLKPCPASMLRYYLDALIPVLALVASLLLVRILPNGLIEFISSWARYVPPLRSLKPGELKVIAISWPLLLGYGAIKWLSRSSFKLAVYYALTITIPEVAVYLGYLPNNLTSRTFIYCSVSLVASAAVEVVRRNYVYEVSENYVSLKSGVISRRERVIPYNKVTDVVLERGPLARLLGYGSLILLTASGLGTGSDGALALVIKGLKELGLSLGGFRSVRKVRYGPEDCLYGIRNPEGIRDFLLNRLTNLPKGKEAPLLTNQGGGNLDEEFLEEIKASLNK
;
A
#
# COMPACT_ATOMS: atom_id res chain seq x y z
N MET A 1 31.54 -2.55 -5.48
CA MET A 1 30.89 -1.27 -5.10
C MET A 1 29.48 -1.57 -4.63
N HIS A 2 29.28 -1.72 -3.31
CA HIS A 2 27.96 -1.90 -2.71
C HIS A 2 27.18 -0.59 -2.81
N ILE A 3 26.07 -0.59 -3.55
CA ILE A 3 25.11 0.52 -3.47
C ILE A 3 24.37 0.28 -2.16
N GLY A 4 24.78 1.02 -1.12
CA GLY A 4 24.36 0.80 0.26
C GLY A 4 22.86 0.82 0.49
N VAL A 5 22.46 0.71 1.76
CA VAL A 5 21.05 0.59 2.17
C VAL A 5 20.19 1.75 1.67
N LEU A 6 19.18 1.45 0.86
CA LEU A 6 18.22 2.39 0.28
C LEU A 6 16.91 2.38 1.07
N LYS A 7 16.28 3.55 1.20
CA LYS A 7 14.99 3.73 1.89
C LYS A 7 14.02 4.53 1.02
N PRO A 8 12.70 4.28 1.14
CA PRO A 8 11.71 5.03 0.37
C PRO A 8 11.63 6.48 0.84
N CYS A 9 11.63 7.42 -0.10
CA CYS A 9 11.43 8.84 0.19
C CYS A 9 10.01 9.11 0.69
N PRO A 10 9.79 10.05 1.65
CA PRO A 10 8.45 10.41 2.13
C PRO A 10 7.49 10.80 1.00
N ALA A 11 8.01 11.55 0.02
CA ALA A 11 7.24 12.02 -1.13
C ALA A 11 6.68 10.88 -2.01
N SER A 12 7.36 9.73 -2.06
CA SER A 12 6.86 8.57 -2.80
C SER A 12 5.60 7.97 -2.14
N MET A 13 5.51 8.05 -0.82
CA MET A 13 4.38 7.54 -0.04
C MET A 13 3.25 8.55 0.16
N LEU A 14 3.30 9.72 -0.50
CA LEU A 14 2.32 10.81 -0.35
C LEU A 14 0.88 10.32 -0.44
N ARG A 15 0.59 9.36 -1.33
CA ARG A 15 -0.75 8.78 -1.49
C ARG A 15 -1.28 8.14 -0.20
N TYR A 16 -0.43 7.47 0.59
CA TYR A 16 -0.84 6.85 1.85
C TYR A 16 -1.12 7.89 2.93
N TYR A 17 -0.33 8.98 2.99
CA TYR A 17 -0.63 10.12 3.87
C TYR A 17 -1.92 10.81 3.47
N LEU A 18 -2.16 10.99 2.16
CA LEU A 18 -3.42 11.55 1.68
C LEU A 18 -4.60 10.69 2.11
N ASP A 19 -4.53 9.36 1.92
CA ASP A 19 -5.56 8.42 2.38
C ASP A 19 -5.79 8.52 3.92
N ALA A 20 -4.73 8.71 4.71
CA ALA A 20 -4.84 8.89 6.17
C ALA A 20 -5.55 10.20 6.59
N LEU A 21 -5.39 11.27 5.81
CA LEU A 21 -5.97 12.60 6.09
C LEU A 21 -7.43 12.75 5.62
N ILE A 22 -8.01 11.75 4.95
CA ILE A 22 -9.36 11.83 4.39
C ILE A 22 -10.46 12.11 5.42
N PRO A 23 -10.47 11.56 6.65
CA PRO A 23 -11.44 11.93 7.68
C PRO A 23 -11.49 13.44 7.94
N VAL A 24 -10.33 14.08 8.07
CA VAL A 24 -10.22 15.54 8.27
C VAL A 24 -10.63 16.30 7.02
N LEU A 25 -10.17 15.87 5.84
CA LEU A 25 -10.52 16.51 4.57
C LEU A 25 -12.03 16.43 4.29
N ALA A 26 -12.67 15.30 4.59
CA ALA A 26 -14.11 15.12 4.45
C ALA A 26 -14.88 16.04 5.41
N LEU A 27 -14.37 16.25 6.62
CA LEU A 27 -14.96 17.17 7.59
C LEU A 27 -14.84 18.63 7.11
N VAL A 28 -13.66 19.05 6.67
CA VAL A 28 -13.45 20.40 6.10
C VAL A 28 -14.31 20.60 4.86
N ALA A 29 -14.38 19.61 3.97
CA ALA A 29 -15.25 19.65 2.80
C ALA A 29 -16.72 19.77 3.20
N SER A 30 -17.17 19.03 4.21
CA SER A 30 -18.55 19.13 4.70
C SER A 30 -18.88 20.52 5.27
N LEU A 31 -17.94 21.17 5.97
CA LEU A 31 -18.11 22.55 6.47
C LEU A 31 -18.24 23.57 5.33
N LEU A 32 -17.49 23.37 4.23
CA LEU A 32 -17.58 24.22 3.04
C LEU A 32 -18.88 23.95 2.27
N LEU A 33 -19.25 22.68 2.10
CA LEU A 33 -20.43 22.27 1.35
C LEU A 33 -21.73 22.75 1.99
N VAL A 34 -21.84 22.76 3.31
CA VAL A 34 -23.01 23.32 4.01
C VAL A 34 -23.21 24.81 3.71
N ARG A 35 -22.14 25.54 3.38
CA ARG A 35 -22.22 26.97 3.03
C ARG A 35 -22.53 27.22 1.55
N ILE A 36 -22.17 26.27 0.68
CA ILE A 36 -22.25 26.43 -0.79
C ILE A 36 -23.53 25.81 -1.36
N LEU A 37 -23.99 24.68 -0.81
CA LEU A 37 -25.13 23.93 -1.34
C LEU A 37 -26.48 24.59 -1.00
N PRO A 38 -27.49 24.48 -1.89
CA PRO A 38 -28.83 24.93 -1.59
C PRO A 38 -29.46 24.12 -0.46
N ASN A 39 -30.26 24.80 0.38
CA ASN A 39 -30.85 24.21 1.59
C ASN A 39 -31.66 22.94 1.33
N GLY A 40 -32.42 22.88 0.23
CA GLY A 40 -33.21 21.70 -0.13
C GLY A 40 -32.37 20.44 -0.37
N LEU A 41 -31.18 20.59 -0.98
CA LEU A 41 -30.27 19.47 -1.23
C LEU A 41 -29.60 19.02 0.07
N ILE A 42 -29.23 19.96 0.94
CA ILE A 42 -28.69 19.66 2.27
C ILE A 42 -29.71 18.90 3.12
N GLU A 43 -30.99 19.31 3.09
CA GLU A 43 -32.06 18.63 3.83
C GLU A 43 -32.34 17.23 3.28
N PHE A 44 -32.34 17.06 1.97
CA PHE A 44 -32.44 15.75 1.33
C PHE A 44 -31.28 14.82 1.78
N ILE A 45 -30.03 15.29 1.69
CA ILE A 45 -28.86 14.49 2.09
C ILE A 45 -28.85 14.23 3.60
N SER A 46 -29.29 15.18 4.43
CA SER A 46 -29.26 15.01 5.90
C SER A 46 -30.49 14.31 6.47
N SER A 47 -31.47 13.96 5.63
CA SER A 47 -32.71 13.32 6.08
C SER A 47 -32.47 12.00 6.81
N TRP A 48 -31.48 11.21 6.34
CA TRP A 48 -31.15 9.93 6.96
C TRP A 48 -30.51 10.09 8.35
N ALA A 49 -29.85 11.23 8.63
CA ALA A 49 -29.16 11.45 9.89
C ALA A 49 -30.09 11.52 11.09
N ARG A 50 -31.38 11.82 10.88
CA ARG A 50 -32.40 11.85 11.96
C ARG A 50 -32.75 10.47 12.52
N TYR A 51 -32.48 9.41 11.76
CA TYR A 51 -32.72 8.02 12.21
C TYR A 51 -31.61 7.49 13.11
N VAL A 52 -30.48 8.19 13.20
CA VAL A 52 -29.34 7.79 14.04
C VAL A 52 -29.50 8.42 15.44
N PRO A 53 -29.68 7.61 16.51
CA PRO A 53 -30.00 8.13 17.85
C PRO A 53 -29.05 9.21 18.38
N PRO A 54 -27.70 9.07 18.32
CA PRO A 54 -26.80 10.11 18.80
C PRO A 54 -26.81 11.38 17.95
N LEU A 55 -27.26 11.34 16.70
CA LEU A 55 -27.33 12.53 15.85
C LEU A 55 -28.58 13.38 16.10
N ARG A 56 -29.66 12.78 16.63
CA ARG A 56 -30.96 13.46 16.81
C ARG A 56 -30.90 14.63 17.79
N SER A 57 -30.05 14.58 18.81
CA SER A 57 -29.91 15.63 19.83
C SER A 57 -28.92 16.74 19.45
N LEU A 58 -28.36 16.71 18.24
CA LEU A 58 -27.46 17.76 17.77
C LEU A 58 -28.19 19.00 17.26
N LYS A 59 -27.51 20.15 17.34
CA LYS A 59 -27.98 21.38 16.70
C LYS A 59 -28.14 21.15 15.18
N PRO A 60 -29.13 21.77 14.53
CA PRO A 60 -29.42 21.52 13.11
C PRO A 60 -28.24 21.85 12.19
N GLY A 61 -27.41 22.83 12.54
CA GLY A 61 -26.17 23.12 11.79
C GLY A 61 -25.11 22.03 11.92
N GLU A 62 -24.91 21.49 13.13
CA GLU A 62 -23.94 20.42 13.41
C GLU A 62 -24.36 19.09 12.77
N LEU A 63 -25.66 18.79 12.80
CA LEU A 63 -26.26 17.63 12.13
C LEU A 63 -25.94 17.62 10.63
N LYS A 64 -26.14 18.76 9.95
CA LYS A 64 -25.92 18.90 8.50
C LYS A 64 -24.47 18.60 8.11
N VAL A 65 -23.51 19.07 8.90
CA VAL A 65 -22.07 18.84 8.67
C VAL A 65 -21.75 17.35 8.74
N ILE A 66 -22.18 16.68 9.81
CA ILE A 66 -21.90 15.26 10.02
C ILE A 66 -22.58 14.42 8.93
N ALA A 67 -23.84 14.73 8.61
CA ALA A 67 -24.62 14.03 7.61
C ALA A 67 -24.03 14.12 6.18
N ILE A 68 -23.27 15.17 5.87
CA ILE A 68 -22.54 15.30 4.60
C ILE A 68 -21.19 14.58 4.68
N SER A 69 -20.53 14.58 5.84
CA SER A 69 -19.22 13.95 6.02
C SER A 69 -19.22 12.43 5.84
N TRP A 70 -20.26 11.72 6.31
CA TRP A 70 -20.31 10.26 6.22
C TRP A 70 -20.43 9.73 4.78
N PRO A 71 -21.32 10.27 3.93
CA PRO A 71 -21.36 9.91 2.51
C PRO A 71 -20.05 10.21 1.78
N LEU A 72 -19.34 11.28 2.13
CA LEU A 72 -18.02 11.57 1.54
C LEU A 72 -17.00 10.49 1.90
N LEU A 73 -16.96 10.07 3.17
CA LEU A 73 -16.06 9.04 3.66
C LEU A 73 -16.39 7.65 3.09
N LEU A 74 -17.66 7.25 3.18
CA LEU A 74 -18.13 5.97 2.66
C LEU A 74 -18.07 5.93 1.13
N GLY A 75 -18.41 7.02 0.46
CA GLY A 75 -18.29 7.15 -0.99
C GLY A 75 -16.86 7.00 -1.46
N TYR A 76 -15.90 7.67 -0.80
CA TYR A 76 -14.48 7.50 -1.12
C TYR A 76 -13.99 6.07 -0.84
N GLY A 77 -14.38 5.50 0.31
CA GLY A 77 -14.10 4.10 0.65
C GLY A 77 -14.66 3.12 -0.37
N ALA A 78 -15.90 3.33 -0.82
CA ALA A 78 -16.58 2.52 -1.80
C ALA A 78 -15.91 2.63 -3.19
N ILE A 79 -15.52 3.83 -3.62
CA ILE A 79 -14.76 4.03 -4.88
C ILE A 79 -13.45 3.24 -4.84
N LYS A 80 -12.72 3.29 -3.72
CA LYS A 80 -11.46 2.54 -3.53
C LYS A 80 -11.68 1.03 -3.45
N TRP A 81 -12.77 0.60 -2.81
CA TRP A 81 -13.15 -0.81 -2.74
C TRP A 81 -13.55 -1.36 -4.11
N LEU A 82 -14.40 -0.63 -4.84
CA LEU A 82 -14.81 -0.96 -6.21
C LEU A 82 -13.62 -0.99 -7.18
N SER A 83 -12.64 -0.12 -6.95
CA SER A 83 -11.35 -0.14 -7.65
C SER A 83 -10.48 -1.38 -7.34
N ARG A 84 -11.00 -2.41 -6.64
CA ARG A 84 -10.30 -3.63 -6.20
C ARG A 84 -8.99 -3.35 -5.44
N SER A 85 -8.83 -2.14 -4.89
CA SER A 85 -7.54 -1.68 -4.34
C SER A 85 -7.29 -2.17 -2.93
N SER A 86 -8.35 -2.35 -2.11
CA SER A 86 -8.35 -3.02 -0.80
C SER A 86 -9.65 -2.66 -0.05
N PHE A 87 -10.38 -3.66 0.46
CA PHE A 87 -11.56 -3.41 1.32
C PHE A 87 -11.17 -2.78 2.67
N LYS A 88 -9.90 -2.89 3.08
CA LYS A 88 -9.35 -2.37 4.33
C LYS A 88 -9.63 -0.87 4.53
N LEU A 89 -9.56 -0.08 3.46
CA LEU A 89 -9.85 1.36 3.54
C LEU A 89 -11.33 1.65 3.84
N ALA A 90 -12.24 0.90 3.24
CA ALA A 90 -13.67 1.03 3.53
C ALA A 90 -13.97 0.69 5.00
N VAL A 91 -13.34 -0.37 5.52
CA VAL A 91 -13.44 -0.74 6.95
C VAL A 91 -12.88 0.36 7.84
N TYR A 92 -11.71 0.93 7.52
CA TYR A 92 -11.12 2.04 8.26
C TYR A 92 -12.06 3.25 8.36
N TYR A 93 -12.69 3.67 7.25
CA TYR A 93 -13.63 4.80 7.29
C TYR A 93 -14.93 4.46 8.03
N ALA A 94 -15.45 3.24 7.88
CA ALA A 94 -16.62 2.79 8.64
C ALA A 94 -16.36 2.77 10.15
N LEU A 95 -15.18 2.32 10.58
CA LEU A 95 -14.76 2.37 11.99
C LEU A 95 -14.60 3.82 12.47
N THR A 96 -14.00 4.69 11.66
CA THR A 96 -13.86 6.11 12.00
C THR A 96 -15.21 6.80 12.23
N ILE A 97 -16.25 6.37 11.50
CA ILE A 97 -17.63 6.87 11.66
C ILE A 97 -18.29 6.25 12.90
N THR A 98 -18.22 4.92 13.06
CA THR A 98 -18.98 4.20 14.10
C THR A 98 -18.42 4.37 15.51
N ILE A 99 -17.10 4.41 15.67
CA ILE A 99 -16.44 4.53 16.99
C ILE A 99 -16.90 5.79 17.75
N PRO A 100 -16.88 7.01 17.19
CA PRO A 100 -17.41 8.20 17.85
C PRO A 100 -18.87 8.05 18.27
N GLU A 101 -19.72 7.49 17.42
CA GLU A 101 -21.16 7.42 17.69
C GLU A 101 -21.49 6.41 18.78
N VAL A 102 -20.78 5.27 18.81
CA VAL A 102 -20.88 4.31 19.91
C VAL A 102 -20.38 4.93 21.20
N ALA A 103 -19.26 5.66 21.18
CA ALA A 103 -18.72 6.32 22.37
C ALA A 103 -19.66 7.43 22.90
N VAL A 104 -20.32 8.18 22.02
CA VAL A 104 -21.36 9.16 22.40
C VAL A 104 -22.59 8.46 22.96
N TYR A 105 -23.05 7.37 22.34
CA TYR A 105 -24.22 6.61 22.79
C TYR A 105 -24.01 6.00 24.19
N LEU A 106 -22.81 5.50 24.45
CA LEU A 106 -22.41 4.98 25.77
C LEU A 106 -22.14 6.07 26.82
N GLY A 107 -22.18 7.35 26.43
CA GLY A 107 -21.96 8.48 27.34
C GLY A 107 -20.50 8.80 27.65
N TYR A 108 -19.53 8.17 26.96
CA TYR A 108 -18.10 8.47 27.14
C TYR A 108 -17.69 9.82 26.54
N LEU A 109 -18.43 10.33 25.56
CA LEU A 109 -18.12 11.58 24.87
C LEU A 109 -19.32 12.54 24.88
N PRO A 110 -19.08 13.85 25.03
CA PRO A 110 -20.14 14.84 24.92
C PRO A 110 -20.67 14.84 23.48
N ASN A 111 -22.00 14.93 23.34
CA ASN A 111 -22.66 14.92 22.04
C ASN A 111 -22.59 16.30 21.35
N ASN A 112 -21.39 16.70 20.93
CA ASN A 112 -21.12 17.94 20.21
C ASN A 112 -20.33 17.66 18.92
N LEU A 113 -20.30 18.61 17.99
CA LEU A 113 -19.41 18.51 16.83
C LEU A 113 -17.92 18.46 17.22
N THR A 114 -17.52 19.17 18.27
CA THR A 114 -16.12 19.29 18.70
C THR A 114 -15.49 17.97 19.15
N SER A 115 -16.25 17.09 19.80
CA SER A 115 -15.71 15.78 20.21
C SER A 115 -15.46 14.89 19.00
N ARG A 116 -16.36 14.92 18.02
CA ARG A 116 -16.22 14.17 16.75
C ARG A 116 -15.08 14.69 15.90
N THR A 117 -14.91 16.01 15.78
CA THR A 117 -13.79 16.61 15.05
C THR A 117 -12.45 16.20 15.68
N PHE A 118 -12.37 16.19 17.01
CA PHE A 118 -11.18 15.76 17.73
C PHE A 118 -10.84 14.29 17.42
N ILE A 119 -11.84 13.40 17.38
CA ILE A 119 -11.62 12.02 16.99
C ILE A 119 -11.11 11.92 15.55
N TYR A 120 -11.75 12.58 14.59
CA TYR A 120 -11.32 12.52 13.19
C TYR A 120 -9.88 13.03 13.01
N CYS A 121 -9.54 14.13 13.70
CA CYS A 121 -8.17 14.64 13.73
C CYS A 121 -7.20 13.64 14.37
N SER A 122 -7.56 13.05 15.51
CA SER A 122 -6.71 12.07 16.21
C SER A 122 -6.47 10.81 15.37
N VAL A 123 -7.51 10.29 14.73
CA VAL A 123 -7.45 9.11 13.87
C VAL A 123 -6.59 9.40 12.64
N SER A 124 -6.78 10.56 11.99
CA SER A 124 -5.93 10.97 10.87
C SER A 124 -4.47 11.18 11.25
N LEU A 125 -4.20 11.72 12.45
CA LEU A 125 -2.85 11.90 12.97
C LEU A 125 -2.18 10.54 13.23
N VAL A 126 -2.87 9.64 13.94
CA VAL A 126 -2.39 8.29 14.24
C VAL A 126 -2.16 7.49 12.96
N ALA A 127 -3.08 7.56 11.99
CA ALA A 127 -2.93 6.89 10.70
C ALA A 127 -1.72 7.44 9.93
N SER A 128 -1.50 8.76 9.93
CA SER A 128 -0.33 9.38 9.29
C SER A 128 0.98 8.97 9.96
N ALA A 129 1.01 8.92 11.30
CA ALA A 129 2.15 8.43 12.05
C ALA A 129 2.41 6.94 11.78
N ALA A 130 1.36 6.12 11.69
CA ALA A 130 1.47 4.71 11.34
C ALA A 130 2.08 4.52 9.93
N VAL A 131 1.68 5.33 8.96
CA VAL A 131 2.29 5.34 7.61
C VAL A 131 3.79 5.67 7.69
N GLU A 132 4.19 6.64 8.52
CA GLU A 132 5.61 7.00 8.70
C GLU A 132 6.43 5.87 9.36
N VAL A 133 5.88 5.20 10.37
CA VAL A 133 6.51 4.02 11.00
C VAL A 133 6.68 2.91 9.97
N VAL A 134 5.63 2.61 9.21
CA VAL A 134 5.64 1.62 8.13
C VAL A 134 6.68 2.00 7.07
N ARG A 135 6.77 3.27 6.67
CA ARG A 135 7.77 3.77 5.72
C ARG A 135 9.20 3.49 6.18
N ARG A 136 9.51 3.79 7.45
CA ARG A 136 10.86 3.63 8.02
C ARG A 136 11.32 2.19 8.08
N ASN A 137 10.37 1.27 8.12
CA ASN A 137 10.63 -0.15 8.21
C ASN A 137 10.94 -0.80 6.86
N TYR A 138 10.62 -0.16 5.73
CA TYR A 138 11.05 -0.64 4.42
C TYR A 138 12.52 -0.32 4.20
N VAL A 139 13.29 -1.37 3.94
CA VAL A 139 14.72 -1.30 3.70
C VAL A 139 15.03 -2.09 2.44
N TYR A 140 15.70 -1.44 1.50
CA TYR A 140 16.14 -2.08 0.26
C TYR A 140 17.66 -2.13 0.23
N GLU A 141 18.22 -3.24 -0.23
CA GLU A 141 19.66 -3.42 -0.30
C GLU A 141 20.04 -3.94 -1.68
N VAL A 142 20.93 -3.22 -2.36
CA VAL A 142 21.40 -3.57 -3.71
C VAL A 142 22.85 -4.01 -3.59
N SER A 143 23.05 -5.32 -3.57
CA SER A 143 24.38 -5.93 -3.48
C SER A 143 24.93 -6.26 -4.88
N GLU A 144 26.14 -6.81 -4.92
CA GLU A 144 26.84 -7.12 -6.17
C GLU A 144 26.23 -8.30 -6.93
N ASN A 145 25.60 -9.24 -6.21
CA ASN A 145 25.06 -10.48 -6.77
C ASN A 145 23.53 -10.63 -6.60
N TYR A 146 22.92 -9.83 -5.74
CA TYR A 146 21.49 -9.91 -5.42
C TYR A 146 20.91 -8.55 -5.04
N VAL A 147 19.59 -8.44 -5.15
CA VAL A 147 18.79 -7.37 -4.57
C VAL A 147 17.95 -7.95 -3.44
N SER A 148 17.99 -7.36 -2.25
CA SER A 148 17.10 -7.74 -1.14
C SER A 148 16.08 -6.65 -0.83
N LEU A 149 14.83 -7.07 -0.63
CA LEU A 149 13.73 -6.26 -0.17
C LEU A 149 13.35 -6.74 1.23
N LYS A 150 13.56 -5.90 2.23
CA LYS A 150 13.23 -6.15 3.63
C LYS A 150 12.02 -5.29 4.01
N SER A 151 10.96 -5.95 4.47
CA SER A 151 9.70 -5.33 4.90
C SER A 151 9.20 -5.98 6.18
N GLY A 152 8.29 -5.33 6.92
CA GLY A 152 7.57 -5.94 8.03
C GLY A 152 7.74 -5.25 9.39
N VAL A 153 6.68 -4.60 9.86
CA VAL A 153 6.62 -3.96 11.20
C VAL A 153 6.33 -5.00 12.29
N ILE A 154 5.47 -5.98 11.97
CA ILE A 154 5.03 -7.05 12.90
C ILE A 154 5.55 -8.42 12.43
N SER A 155 5.43 -8.72 11.15
CA SER A 155 5.97 -9.94 10.53
C SER A 155 7.06 -9.55 9.54
N ARG A 156 8.32 -9.87 9.87
CA ARG A 156 9.46 -9.61 8.99
C ARG A 156 9.36 -10.48 7.74
N ARG A 157 9.37 -9.84 6.59
CA ARG A 157 9.44 -10.45 5.26
C ARG A 157 10.72 -9.98 4.59
N GLU A 158 11.58 -10.92 4.27
CA GLU A 158 12.78 -10.69 3.49
C GLU A 158 12.64 -11.43 2.17
N ARG A 159 12.88 -10.74 1.07
CA ARG A 159 12.91 -11.32 -0.27
C ARG A 159 14.24 -11.00 -0.92
N VAL A 160 14.99 -12.04 -1.25
CA VAL A 160 16.27 -11.92 -1.95
C VAL A 160 16.06 -12.37 -3.40
N ILE A 161 16.34 -11.47 -4.34
CA ILE A 161 16.22 -11.70 -5.78
C ILE A 161 17.64 -11.70 -6.36
N PRO A 162 18.20 -12.87 -6.73
CA PRO A 162 19.49 -12.94 -7.42
C PRO A 162 19.37 -12.41 -8.85
N TYR A 163 20.42 -11.78 -9.38
CA TYR A 163 20.37 -11.15 -10.70
C TYR A 163 20.06 -12.11 -11.85
N ASN A 164 20.48 -13.38 -11.75
CA ASN A 164 20.19 -14.38 -12.77
C ASN A 164 18.70 -14.66 -12.97
N LYS A 165 17.87 -14.35 -11.96
CA LYS A 165 16.41 -14.50 -12.05
C LYS A 165 15.72 -13.24 -12.60
N VAL A 166 16.44 -12.12 -12.68
CA VAL A 166 15.91 -10.85 -13.19
C VAL A 166 15.99 -10.86 -14.71
N THR A 167 14.85 -10.71 -15.35
CA THR A 167 14.73 -10.68 -16.81
C THR A 167 14.77 -9.25 -17.35
N ASP A 168 14.12 -8.32 -16.65
CA ASP A 168 14.03 -6.93 -17.07
C ASP A 168 13.87 -5.98 -15.86
N VAL A 169 14.24 -4.70 -16.05
CA VAL A 169 14.19 -3.65 -15.03
C VAL A 169 13.40 -2.46 -15.57
N VAL A 170 12.21 -2.26 -15.02
CA VAL A 170 11.29 -1.18 -15.43
C VAL A 170 11.39 -0.01 -14.45
N LEU A 171 11.60 1.20 -14.98
CA LEU A 171 11.57 2.43 -14.20
C LEU A 171 10.18 3.09 -14.28
N GLU A 172 9.50 3.16 -13.15
CA GLU A 172 8.29 3.97 -13.00
C GLU A 172 8.62 5.33 -12.37
N ARG A 173 8.42 6.40 -13.15
CA ARG A 173 8.63 7.77 -12.71
C ARG A 173 7.58 8.70 -13.31
N GLY A 174 6.63 9.15 -12.49
CA GLY A 174 5.64 10.15 -12.88
C GLY A 174 6.19 11.58 -12.92
N PRO A 175 5.42 12.58 -13.39
CA PRO A 175 5.85 13.98 -13.46
C PRO A 175 6.29 14.54 -12.10
N LEU A 176 5.51 14.29 -11.04
CA LEU A 176 5.83 14.70 -9.67
C LEU A 176 7.08 13.99 -9.13
N ALA A 177 7.28 12.72 -9.50
CA ALA A 177 8.46 11.95 -9.12
C ALA A 177 9.72 12.47 -9.85
N ARG A 178 9.56 12.98 -11.08
CA ARG A 178 10.64 13.65 -11.83
C ARG A 178 11.08 14.92 -11.12
N LEU A 179 10.14 15.78 -10.77
CA LEU A 179 10.41 17.04 -10.06
C LEU A 179 11.07 16.81 -8.69
N LEU A 180 10.62 15.81 -7.95
CA LEU A 180 11.09 15.52 -6.58
C LEU A 180 12.29 14.56 -6.53
N GLY A 181 12.83 14.14 -7.67
CA GLY A 181 14.07 13.34 -7.73
C GLY A 181 13.96 11.89 -7.25
N TYR A 182 12.75 11.31 -7.21
CA TYR A 182 12.53 9.91 -6.82
C TYR A 182 11.93 9.08 -7.96
N GLY A 183 12.00 7.76 -7.85
CA GLY A 183 11.34 6.82 -8.76
C GLY A 183 11.27 5.42 -8.18
N SER A 184 10.46 4.56 -8.79
CA SER A 184 10.33 3.16 -8.37
C SER A 184 10.91 2.26 -9.45
N LEU A 185 11.76 1.31 -9.05
CA LEU A 185 12.35 0.32 -9.94
C LEU A 185 11.65 -1.03 -9.72
N ILE A 186 11.15 -1.61 -10.79
CA ILE A 186 10.44 -2.88 -10.77
C ILE A 186 11.34 -3.91 -11.42
N LEU A 187 11.69 -4.94 -10.65
CA LEU A 187 12.47 -6.08 -11.13
C LEU A 187 11.50 -7.15 -11.62
N LEU A 188 11.48 -7.40 -12.92
CA LEU A 188 10.68 -8.46 -13.52
C LEU A 188 11.49 -9.75 -13.51
N THR A 189 10.88 -10.84 -13.05
CA THR A 189 11.50 -12.17 -13.06
C THR A 189 10.65 -13.15 -13.87
N ALA A 190 11.28 -14.22 -14.36
CA ALA A 190 10.59 -15.27 -15.13
C ALA A 190 9.44 -15.95 -14.36
N SER A 191 9.49 -15.97 -13.03
CA SER A 191 8.44 -16.53 -12.16
C SER A 191 7.32 -15.56 -11.82
N GLY A 192 7.30 -14.35 -12.40
CA GLY A 192 6.29 -13.33 -12.14
C GLY A 192 6.51 -12.52 -10.86
N LEU A 193 7.68 -12.62 -10.19
CA LEU A 193 8.04 -11.63 -9.16
C LEU A 193 8.17 -10.25 -9.81
N GLY A 194 7.70 -9.22 -9.11
CA GLY A 194 7.54 -7.88 -9.68
C GLY A 194 6.29 -7.76 -10.57
N THR A 195 5.41 -8.77 -10.58
CA THR A 195 4.02 -8.63 -11.00
C THR A 195 3.19 -8.83 -9.72
N GLY A 196 2.39 -7.83 -9.31
CA GLY A 196 1.51 -7.99 -8.14
C GLY A 196 0.53 -9.15 -8.35
N SER A 197 -0.46 -9.30 -7.48
CA SER A 197 -1.56 -10.30 -7.60
C SER A 197 -2.31 -10.34 -8.95
N ASP A 198 -2.00 -9.42 -9.87
CA ASP A 198 -2.54 -9.30 -11.23
C ASP A 198 -1.59 -9.86 -12.33
N GLY A 199 -0.48 -10.54 -11.99
CA GLY A 199 0.42 -11.19 -12.97
C GLY A 199 -0.29 -12.23 -13.86
N ALA A 200 -1.34 -12.86 -13.36
CA ALA A 200 -2.21 -13.76 -14.12
C ALA A 200 -2.91 -13.05 -15.30
N LEU A 201 -3.29 -11.78 -15.15
CA LEU A 201 -3.93 -11.01 -16.22
C LEU A 201 -2.96 -10.71 -17.36
N ALA A 202 -1.70 -10.42 -17.06
CA ALA A 202 -0.67 -10.21 -18.08
C ALA A 202 -0.39 -11.49 -18.88
N LEU A 203 -0.42 -12.65 -18.21
CA LEU A 203 -0.27 -13.98 -18.82
C LEU A 203 -1.45 -14.31 -19.75
N VAL A 204 -2.68 -14.01 -19.31
CA VAL A 204 -3.90 -14.15 -20.13
C VAL A 204 -3.85 -13.24 -21.35
N ILE A 205 -3.41 -11.98 -21.20
CA ILE A 205 -3.29 -11.03 -22.32
C ILE A 205 -2.21 -11.50 -23.32
N LYS A 206 -1.10 -12.06 -22.83
CA LYS A 206 -0.05 -12.63 -23.68
C LYS A 206 -0.57 -13.87 -24.45
N GLY A 207 -1.27 -14.78 -23.78
CA GLY A 207 -1.88 -15.95 -24.41
C GLY A 207 -2.94 -15.60 -25.48
N LEU A 208 -3.76 -14.58 -25.23
CA LEU A 208 -4.74 -14.09 -26.21
C LEU A 208 -4.09 -13.43 -27.43
N LYS A 209 -2.95 -12.76 -27.23
CA LYS A 209 -2.18 -12.16 -28.33
C LYS A 209 -1.52 -13.23 -29.21
N GLU A 210 -1.00 -14.31 -28.62
CA GLU A 210 -0.46 -15.45 -29.36
C GLU A 210 -1.55 -16.23 -30.13
N LEU A 211 -2.80 -16.20 -29.65
CA LEU A 211 -3.96 -16.77 -30.34
C LEU A 211 -4.57 -15.85 -31.42
N GLY A 212 -3.97 -14.68 -31.71
CA GLY A 212 -4.47 -13.75 -32.74
C GLY A 212 -5.80 -13.08 -32.40
N LEU A 213 -6.35 -13.31 -31.21
CA LEU A 213 -7.59 -12.72 -30.72
C LEU A 213 -7.30 -11.36 -30.09
N SER A 214 -7.08 -10.35 -30.93
CA SER A 214 -6.93 -8.97 -30.47
C SER A 214 -8.31 -8.36 -30.17
N LEU A 215 -8.77 -8.45 -28.92
CA LEU A 215 -9.89 -7.65 -28.43
C LEU A 215 -9.47 -6.17 -28.36
N GLY A 216 -9.64 -5.46 -29.48
CA GLY A 216 -9.21 -4.07 -29.72
C GLY A 216 -9.80 -2.98 -28.79
N GLY A 217 -10.61 -3.35 -27.79
CA GLY A 217 -11.19 -2.42 -26.81
C GLY A 217 -10.42 -2.30 -25.49
N PHE A 218 -9.50 -3.22 -25.19
CA PHE A 218 -8.75 -3.22 -23.93
C PHE A 218 -7.39 -2.50 -24.04
N ARG A 219 -7.37 -1.24 -24.51
CA ARG A 219 -6.26 -0.32 -24.22
C ARG A 219 -6.35 0.26 -22.80
N SER A 220 -6.57 -0.61 -21.82
CA SER A 220 -6.13 -0.32 -20.46
C SER A 220 -5.09 -1.36 -20.11
N VAL A 221 -3.84 -1.07 -20.49
CA VAL A 221 -2.71 -1.59 -19.72
C VAL A 221 -2.94 -1.03 -18.32
N ARG A 222 -3.63 -1.79 -17.46
CA ARG A 222 -3.69 -1.49 -16.04
C ARG A 222 -2.24 -1.48 -15.62
N LYS A 223 -1.71 -0.29 -15.34
CA LYS A 223 -0.44 -0.16 -14.62
C LYS A 223 -0.60 -0.97 -13.35
N VAL A 224 0.00 -2.16 -13.33
CA VAL A 224 0.03 -3.02 -12.15
C VAL A 224 0.62 -2.15 -11.05
N ARG A 225 -0.18 -1.85 -10.03
CA ARG A 225 0.26 -0.97 -8.95
C ARG A 225 1.15 -1.78 -8.03
N TYR A 226 2.44 -1.54 -8.10
CA TYR A 226 3.43 -2.19 -7.24
C TYR A 226 3.40 -1.58 -5.84
N GLY A 227 3.33 -2.45 -4.83
CA GLY A 227 3.49 -2.08 -3.43
C GLY A 227 4.97 -1.91 -3.06
N PRO A 228 5.29 -1.19 -1.97
CA PRO A 228 6.64 -1.10 -1.42
C PRO A 228 7.27 -2.47 -1.10
N GLU A 229 6.47 -3.52 -0.93
CA GLU A 229 6.90 -4.89 -0.66
C GLU A 229 7.40 -5.67 -1.90
N ASP A 230 7.05 -5.21 -3.11
CA ASP A 230 7.29 -5.95 -4.37
C ASP A 230 8.33 -5.29 -5.28
N CYS A 231 8.68 -4.03 -5.02
CA CYS A 231 9.60 -3.29 -5.85
C CYS A 231 10.49 -2.35 -5.05
N LEU A 232 11.56 -1.90 -5.69
CA LEU A 232 12.48 -0.89 -5.19
C LEU A 232 11.77 0.48 -5.22
N TYR A 233 10.92 0.72 -4.22
CA TYR A 233 9.92 1.79 -4.23
C TYR A 233 10.48 3.14 -3.77
N GLY A 234 10.24 4.18 -4.57
CA GLY A 234 10.45 5.57 -4.12
C GLY A 234 11.91 5.90 -3.79
N ILE A 235 12.85 5.33 -4.53
CA ILE A 235 14.28 5.49 -4.32
C ILE A 235 14.79 6.78 -4.96
N ARG A 236 15.81 7.37 -4.34
CA ARG A 236 16.46 8.59 -4.84
C ARG A 236 17.46 8.25 -5.94
N ASN A 237 17.52 9.09 -6.97
CA ASN A 237 18.35 8.87 -8.16
C ASN A 237 18.13 7.48 -8.82
N PRO A 238 16.91 7.20 -9.31
CA PRO A 238 16.55 5.88 -9.82
C PRO A 238 17.25 5.51 -11.14
N GLU A 239 17.71 6.50 -11.91
CA GLU A 239 18.37 6.30 -13.22
C GLU A 239 19.74 5.66 -13.04
N GLY A 240 20.57 6.19 -12.14
CA GLY A 240 21.90 5.62 -11.88
C GLY A 240 21.83 4.19 -11.35
N ILE A 241 20.82 3.87 -10.52
CA ILE A 241 20.62 2.51 -10.02
C ILE A 241 20.14 1.59 -11.14
N ARG A 242 19.22 2.04 -11.99
CA ARG A 242 18.79 1.27 -13.16
C ARG A 242 19.96 0.95 -14.08
N ASP A 243 20.79 1.92 -14.43
CA ASP A 243 21.90 1.72 -15.35
C ASP A 243 22.95 0.78 -14.75
N PHE A 244 23.20 0.88 -13.44
CA PHE A 244 24.02 -0.08 -12.72
C PHE A 244 23.46 -1.51 -12.82
N LEU A 245 22.15 -1.68 -12.59
CA LEU A 245 21.50 -2.99 -12.67
C LEU A 245 21.55 -3.56 -14.09
N LEU A 246 21.24 -2.73 -15.10
CA LEU A 246 21.28 -3.14 -16.51
C LEU A 246 22.68 -3.55 -16.94
N ASN A 247 23.70 -2.76 -16.60
CA ASN A 247 25.10 -3.07 -16.92
C ASN A 247 25.57 -4.36 -16.21
N ARG A 248 25.03 -4.67 -15.03
CA ARG A 248 25.27 -5.96 -14.38
C ARG A 248 24.58 -7.10 -15.10
N LEU A 249 23.31 -6.96 -15.46
CA LEU A 249 22.57 -7.99 -16.19
C LEU A 249 23.22 -8.34 -17.54
N THR A 250 23.78 -7.36 -18.25
CA THR A 250 24.50 -7.60 -19.51
C THR A 250 25.84 -8.32 -19.33
N ASN A 251 26.52 -8.10 -18.20
CA ASN A 251 27.85 -8.66 -17.91
C ASN A 251 27.82 -9.97 -17.12
N LEU A 252 26.64 -10.52 -16.82
CA LEU A 252 26.55 -11.82 -16.16
C LEU A 252 26.93 -12.93 -17.14
N PRO A 253 27.85 -13.84 -16.78
CA PRO A 253 28.09 -15.04 -17.57
C PRO A 253 26.79 -15.86 -17.60
N LYS A 254 26.19 -16.00 -18.78
CA LYS A 254 25.00 -16.83 -19.00
C LYS A 254 25.32 -18.26 -18.55
N GLY A 255 24.87 -18.67 -17.36
CA GLY A 255 25.00 -20.05 -16.88
C GLY A 255 25.67 -20.29 -15.52
N LYS A 256 25.99 -19.27 -14.70
CA LYS A 256 26.43 -19.51 -13.31
C LYS A 256 25.39 -19.07 -12.30
N GLU A 257 24.63 -20.03 -11.77
CA GLU A 257 23.75 -19.82 -10.61
C GLU A 257 24.55 -19.17 -9.46
N ALA A 258 24.08 -18.03 -8.97
CA ALA A 258 24.68 -17.41 -7.79
C ALA A 258 24.47 -18.35 -6.59
N PRO A 259 25.52 -18.61 -5.78
CA PRO A 259 25.36 -19.37 -4.54
C PRO A 259 24.32 -18.63 -3.70
N LEU A 260 23.20 -19.30 -3.48
CA LEU A 260 22.18 -18.80 -2.56
C LEU A 260 22.88 -18.57 -1.22
N LEU A 261 22.66 -17.42 -0.61
CA LEU A 261 22.74 -17.33 0.85
C LEU A 261 21.56 -18.13 1.40
N THR A 262 21.60 -19.44 1.20
CA THR A 262 21.04 -20.40 2.12
C THR A 262 21.61 -20.02 3.48
N ASN A 263 20.76 -19.95 4.48
CA ASN A 263 21.17 -19.97 5.88
C ASN A 263 22.51 -20.71 6.03
N GLN A 264 23.58 -19.98 6.36
CA GLN A 264 24.61 -20.61 7.17
C GLN A 264 23.93 -20.93 8.50
N GLY A 265 23.42 -22.16 8.58
CA GLY A 265 22.65 -22.68 9.70
C GLY A 265 21.52 -23.65 9.32
N GLY A 266 21.67 -24.48 8.28
CA GLY A 266 20.62 -25.46 7.95
C GLY A 266 20.94 -26.41 6.80
N GLY A 267 22.13 -27.02 6.83
CA GLY A 267 22.56 -27.95 5.78
C GLY A 267 23.80 -28.74 6.19
N ASN A 268 23.66 -29.46 7.31
CA ASN A 268 24.42 -30.67 7.67
C ASN A 268 23.97 -31.22 9.03
N LEU A 269 23.31 -30.39 9.85
CA LEU A 269 22.83 -30.81 11.17
C LEU A 269 21.67 -31.81 11.08
N ASP A 270 20.87 -31.83 10.00
CA ASP A 270 19.68 -32.69 9.96
C ASP A 270 20.01 -34.16 9.66
N GLU A 271 21.04 -34.47 8.85
CA GLU A 271 21.43 -35.88 8.61
C GLU A 271 22.26 -36.46 9.76
N GLU A 272 23.18 -35.66 10.33
CA GLU A 272 24.02 -36.07 11.47
C GLU A 272 23.20 -36.22 12.75
N PHE A 273 22.23 -35.33 13.00
CA PHE A 273 21.29 -35.40 14.13
C PHE A 273 20.24 -36.52 13.97
N LEU A 274 19.84 -36.85 12.73
CA LEU A 274 18.96 -38.00 12.46
C LEU A 274 19.70 -39.33 12.59
N GLU A 275 21.00 -39.40 12.30
CA GLU A 275 21.82 -40.57 12.64
C GLU A 275 22.02 -40.72 14.15
N GLU A 276 22.25 -39.62 14.87
CA GLU A 276 22.43 -39.63 16.33
C GLU A 276 21.14 -40.06 17.07
N ILE A 277 19.96 -39.63 16.59
CA ILE A 277 18.66 -40.08 17.10
C ILE A 277 18.42 -41.57 16.79
N LYS A 278 18.73 -42.05 15.58
CA LYS A 278 18.60 -43.47 15.22
C LYS A 278 19.54 -44.37 16.03
N ALA A 279 20.74 -43.88 16.38
CA ALA A 279 21.67 -44.60 17.23
C ALA A 279 21.18 -44.70 18.70
N SER A 280 20.43 -43.71 19.18
CA SER A 280 19.84 -43.73 20.53
C SER A 280 18.61 -44.64 20.68
N LEU A 281 17.87 -44.89 19.59
CA LEU A 281 16.66 -45.71 19.57
C LEU A 281 16.93 -47.22 19.40
N ASN A 282 18.18 -47.62 19.14
CA ASN A 282 18.62 -49.00 18.96
C ASN A 282 19.50 -49.51 20.13
N LYS A 283 19.47 -48.84 21.28
CA LYS A 283 20.11 -49.27 22.53
C LYS A 283 19.08 -49.64 23.59
#